data_AF-A0A1H3S7Y5-F1
#
_entry.id   AF-A0A1H3S7Y5-F1
#
_cell.length_a   1.000
_cell.length_b   1.000
_cell.length_c   1.000
_cell.angle_alpha   90.00
_cell.angle_beta   90.00
_cell.angle_gamma   90.00
#
_symmetry.space_group_name_H-M   'P 1'
#
loop_
_entity.id
_entity.type
_entity.pdbx_description
1 polymer ?
#
loop_
_entity_poly.entity_id
_entity_poly.type
_entity_poly.pdbx_seq_one_letter_code
_entity_poly.pdbx_strand_id
1 'polypeptide(L)' 'MPGITIGKNAIVAAGSVVTKSVPEGYIVGGNPAEIIGKTKDYINRHKLNLETAHRYDKS' A
#
# COMPACT_ATOMS: atom_id res chain seq x y z
N MET A 1 -13.91 -6.40 8.99
CA MET A 1 -13.37 -7.11 10.16
C MET A 1 -12.98 -6.09 11.20
N PRO A 2 -13.66 -6.02 12.35
CA PRO A 2 -13.28 -5.12 13.43
C PRO A 2 -12.01 -5.61 14.14
N GLY A 3 -11.17 -4.68 14.63
CA GLY A 3 -9.96 -5.00 15.41
C GLY A 3 -8.66 -5.22 14.62
N ILE A 4 -8.64 -4.89 13.33
CA ILE A 4 -7.44 -5.01 12.48
C ILE A 4 -6.66 -3.69 12.48
N THR A 5 -5.33 -3.77 12.60
CA THR A 5 -4.42 -2.62 12.49
C THR A 5 -3.74 -2.61 11.12
N ILE A 6 -3.71 -1.43 10.49
CA ILE A 6 -2.89 -1.16 9.30
C ILE A 6 -1.66 -0.39 9.76
N GLY A 7 -0.48 -1.00 9.60
CA GLY A 7 0.78 -0.38 9.96
C GLY A 7 1.06 0.87 9.12
N LYS A 8 1.89 1.76 9.67
CA LYS A 8 2.33 2.97 8.97
C LYS A 8 3.01 2.60 7.65
N ASN A 9 2.85 3.43 6.62
CA ASN A 9 3.42 3.20 5.28
C ASN A 9 3.02 1.86 4.64
N ALA A 10 1.99 1.16 5.13
CA ALA A 10 1.45 0.00 4.45
C ALA A 10 0.63 0.44 3.23
N ILE A 11 0.66 -0.34 2.16
CA ILE A 11 -0.14 -0.11 0.96
C ILE A 11 -1.18 -1.24 0.85
N VAL A 12 -2.44 -0.89 0.64
CA VAL A 12 -3.52 -1.86 0.37
C VAL A 12 -3.95 -1.68 -1.07
N ALA A 13 -3.86 -2.75 -1.87
CA ALA A 13 -4.29 -2.71 -3.26
C ALA A 13 -5.81 -2.47 -3.37
N ALA A 14 -6.23 -1.83 -4.47
CA ALA A 14 -7.63 -1.63 -4.75
C ALA A 14 -8.37 -2.99 -4.84
N GLY A 15 -9.58 -3.07 -4.28
CA GLY A 15 -10.39 -4.29 -4.28
C GLY A 15 -9.97 -5.34 -3.25
N SER A 16 -9.02 -5.05 -2.35
CA SER A 16 -8.61 -5.99 -1.30
C SER A 16 -9.59 -6.09 -0.14
N VAL A 17 -9.73 -7.32 0.41
CA VAL A 17 -10.45 -7.57 1.66
C VAL A 17 -9.45 -7.98 2.73
N VAL A 18 -9.11 -7.03 3.60
CA VAL A 18 -8.12 -7.24 4.66
C VAL A 18 -8.75 -8.03 5.81
N THR A 19 -8.23 -9.24 6.02
CA THR A 19 -8.68 -10.15 7.08
C THR A 19 -7.65 -10.34 8.21
N LYS A 20 -6.45 -9.78 8.08
CA LYS A 20 -5.38 -9.86 9.08
C LYS A 20 -4.67 -8.51 9.19
N SER A 21 -4.08 -8.22 10.35
CA SER A 21 -3.30 -6.98 10.55
C SER A 21 -2.14 -6.90 9.58
N VAL A 22 -1.92 -5.70 9.04
CA VAL A 22 -0.89 -5.45 8.02
C VAL A 22 0.33 -4.82 8.70
N PRO A 23 1.52 -5.43 8.61
CA PRO A 23 2.73 -4.83 9.17
C PRO A 23 3.09 -3.50 8.50
N GLU A 24 3.85 -2.65 9.22
CA GLU A 24 4.35 -1.39 8.66
C GLU A 24 5.24 -1.62 7.44
N GLY A 25 5.02 -0.81 6.39
CA GLY A 25 5.85 -0.82 5.19
C GLY A 25 5.66 -2.04 4.28
N TYR A 26 4.59 -2.81 4.47
CA TYR A 26 4.22 -3.93 3.60
C TYR A 26 3.06 -3.58 2.67
N ILE A 27 2.99 -4.29 1.55
CA ILE A 27 1.94 -4.17 0.56
C ILE A 27 1.08 -5.43 0.61
N VAL A 28 -0.24 -5.27 0.72
CA VAL A 28 -1.19 -6.37 0.66
C VAL A 28 -2.17 -6.23 -0.50
N GLY A 29 -2.59 -7.36 -1.07
CA GLY A 29 -3.46 -7.45 -2.23
C GLY A 29 -4.38 -8.68 -2.21
N GLY A 30 -5.51 -8.61 -2.91
CA GLY A 30 -6.45 -9.75 -3.04
C GLY A 30 -7.55 -9.85 -1.98
N ASN A 31 -8.38 -10.88 -2.12
CA ASN A 31 -9.47 -11.24 -1.20
C ASN A 31 -9.45 -12.77 -0.97
N PRO A 32 -9.03 -13.24 0.23
CA PRO A 32 -8.50 -12.46 1.34
C PRO A 32 -7.15 -11.81 1.01
N ALA A 33 -6.83 -10.70 1.67
CA ALA A 33 -5.60 -9.96 1.38
C ALA A 33 -4.34 -10.72 1.85
N GLU A 34 -3.35 -10.82 0.97
CA GLU A 34 -2.03 -11.44 1.23
C GLU A 34 -0.90 -10.46 0.98
N ILE A 35 0.27 -10.71 1.62
CA ILE A 35 1.47 -9.89 1.42
C ILE A 35 2.02 -10.13 0.02
N ILE A 36 2.11 -9.07 -0.78
CA ILE A 36 2.62 -9.11 -2.16
C ILE A 36 3.98 -8.39 -2.33
N GLY A 37 4.45 -7.69 -1.29
CA GLY A 37 5.77 -7.04 -1.32
C GLY A 37 5.98 -6.02 -0.22
N LYS A 38 7.07 -5.24 -0.34
CA LYS A 38 7.39 -4.12 0.56
C LYS A 38 7.15 -2.78 -0.11
N THR A 39 6.65 -1.82 0.65
CA THR A 39 6.37 -0.45 0.20
C THR A 39 7.61 0.24 -0.35
N LYS A 40 8.78 0.03 0.29
CA LYS A 40 10.04 0.61 -0.17
C LYS A 40 10.40 0.17 -1.59
N ASP A 41 10.24 -1.12 -1.90
CA ASP A 41 10.57 -1.68 -3.21
C ASP A 41 9.60 -1.17 -4.29
N TYR A 42 8.33 -0.98 -3.93
CA TYR A 42 7.34 -0.36 -4.81
C TYR A 42 7.67 1.11 -5.11
N ILE A 43 7.97 1.90 -4.08
CA ILE A 43 8.36 3.31 -4.26
C ILE A 43 9.62 3.42 -5.11
N ASN A 44 10.63 2.59 -4.86
CA ASN A 44 11.88 2.60 -5.63
C ASN A 44 11.63 2.30 -7.12
N ARG A 45 10.77 1.32 -7.43
CA ARG A 45 10.42 0.98 -8.82
C ARG A 45 9.63 2.08 -9.53
N HIS A 46 8.83 2.85 -8.80
CA HIS A 46 7.96 3.87 -9.35
C HIS A 46 8.42 5.31 -9.07
N LYS A 47 9.66 5.50 -8.60
CA LYS A 47 10.17 6.81 -8.17
C LYS A 47 10.08 7.87 -9.26
N LEU A 48 10.47 7.52 -10.49
CA LEU A 48 10.39 8.42 -11.65
C LEU A 48 8.95 8.87 -11.94
N ASN A 49 7.98 7.96 -11.86
CA ASN A 49 6.57 8.27 -12.09
C ASN A 49 6.00 9.14 -10.95
N LEU A 50 6.45 8.93 -9.71
CA LEU A 50 6.04 9.73 -8.55
C LEU A 50 6.58 11.16 -8.58
N GLU A 51 7.75 11.37 -9.18
CA GLU A 51 8.39 12.68 -9.33
C GLU A 51 7.78 13.48 -10.50
N THR A 52 7.39 12.80 -11.57
CA THR A 52 6.89 13.42 -12.81
C THR A 52 5.37 13.55 -12.88
N ALA A 53 4.62 12.81 -12.06
CA ALA A 53 3.17 12.93 -12.02
C ALA A 53 2.73 14.34 -11.60
N HIS A 54 1.78 14.92 -12.34
CA HIS A 54 1.13 16.17 -11.96
C HIS A 54 0.47 16.00 -10.59
N ARG A 55 1.06 16.60 -9.55
CA ARG A 55 0.54 16.57 -8.18
C ARG A 55 -0.68 17.49 -8.13
N TYR A 56 -1.85 16.91 -7.88
CA TYR A 56 -3.13 17.63 -7.78
C TYR A 56 -3.26 18.53 -6.53
N ASP A 57 -2.27 18.49 -5.62
CA ASP A 57 -2.25 19.27 -4.37
C ASP A 57 -1.65 20.69 -4.53
N LYS A 58 -1.57 21.19 -5.77
CA LYS A 58 -1.24 22.60 -6.04
C LYS A 58 -2.53 23.34 -6.41
N SER A 59 -3.36 23.68 -5.43
CA SER A 59 -4.46 24.64 -5.53
C SER A 59 -4.52 25.47 -4.27
#